data_AF-A0A9E5XDV9-F1
#
_entry.id   AF-A0A9E5XDV9-F1
#
_cell.length_a   1.000
_cell.length_b   1.000
_cell.length_c   1.000
_cell.angle_alpha   90.00
_cell.angle_beta   90.00
_cell.angle_gamma   90.00
#
_symmetry.space_group_name_H-M   'P 1'
#
loop_
_entity.id
_entity.type
_entity.pdbx_description
1 polymer ?
#
loop_
_entity_poly.entity_id
_entity_poly.type
_entity_poly.pdbx_seq_one_letter_code
_entity_poly.pdbx_strand_id
1 'polypeptide(L)' 'MKTAVSLPDDLFRRAEKLAARLGIARSRLYAQALAEYLDAHADDQVTEALNGVYAHEPSGIDTDLAAAQVQIIANEEW' A
#
# COMPACT_ATOMS: atom_id res chain seq x y z
N MET A 1 13.35 17.43 -2.87
CA MET A 1 13.40 18.12 -1.55
C MET A 1 14.57 17.56 -0.74
N LYS A 2 15.22 18.35 0.12
CA LYS A 2 16.31 17.87 1.02
C LYS A 2 15.82 17.94 2.45
N THR A 3 15.90 16.83 3.18
CA THR A 3 15.49 16.71 4.58
C THR A 3 16.60 16.01 5.34
N ALA A 4 16.95 16.53 6.52
CA ALA A 4 17.87 15.85 7.44
C ALA A 4 17.04 14.96 8.39
N VAL A 5 17.46 13.71 8.54
CA VAL A 5 16.82 12.73 9.42
C VAL A 5 17.85 12.14 10.37
N SER A 6 17.49 12.01 11.63
CA SER A 6 18.30 11.28 12.62
C SER A 6 18.03 9.78 12.50
N LEU A 7 19.08 8.97 12.44
CA LEU A 7 19.02 7.52 12.32
C LEU A 7 19.89 6.88 13.40
N PRO A 8 19.50 5.71 13.97
CA PRO A 8 20.41 4.93 14.80
C PRO A 8 21.69 4.57 14.04
N ASP A 9 22.84 4.65 14.72
CA ASP A 9 24.17 4.37 14.14
C ASP A 9 24.22 3.02 13.41
N ASP A 10 23.66 1.98 14.02
CA ASP A 10 23.68 0.63 13.44
C ASP A 10 22.88 0.54 12.15
N LEU A 11 21.75 1.24 12.08
CA LEU A 11 20.93 1.31 10.87
C LEU A 11 21.66 2.05 9.76
N PHE A 12 22.28 3.18 10.09
CA PHE A 12 23.10 3.95 9.15
C PHE A 12 24.26 3.10 8.59
N ARG A 13 25.02 2.40 9.43
CA ARG A 13 26.13 1.54 8.99
C ARG A 13 25.67 0.38 8.10
N ARG A 14 24.51 -0.21 8.38
CA ARG A 14 23.92 -1.27 7.54
C ARG A 14 23.51 -0.72 6.17
N ALA A 15 22.87 0.44 6.14
CA ALA A 15 22.50 1.11 4.90
C ALA A 15 23.74 1.46 4.06
N GLU A 16 24.81 1.94 4.69
CA GLU A 16 26.07 2.24 4.00
C GLU A 16 26.69 1.04 3.31
N LYS A 17 26.77 -0.09 4.02
CA LYS A 17 27.28 -1.33 3.46
C LYS A 17 26.46 -1.80 2.26
N LEU A 18 25.13 -1.66 2.34
CA LEU A 18 24.24 -2.03 1.25
C LEU A 18 24.39 -1.10 0.05
N ALA A 19 24.40 0.21 0.27
CA ALA A 19 24.60 1.20 -0.79
C ALA A 19 25.92 0.98 -1.53
N ALA A 20 27.00 0.74 -0.79
CA ALA A 20 28.30 0.41 -1.35
C ALA A 20 28.28 -0.89 -2.17
N ARG A 21 27.65 -1.95 -1.65
CA ARG A 21 27.51 -3.23 -2.35
C ARG A 21 26.70 -3.11 -3.65
N LEU A 22 25.69 -2.25 -3.67
CA LEU A 22 24.84 -1.98 -4.83
C LEU A 22 25.45 -0.94 -5.79
N GLY A 23 26.53 -0.26 -5.40
CA GLY A 23 27.15 0.81 -6.20
C GLY A 23 26.25 2.04 -6.35
N ILE A 24 25.36 2.31 -5.38
CA ILE A 24 24.42 3.44 -5.42
C ILE A 24 24.71 4.45 -4.32
N ALA A 25 24.28 5.70 -4.53
CA ALA A 25 24.35 6.73 -3.51
C ALA A 25 23.40 6.43 -2.33
N ARG A 26 23.81 6.81 -1.13
CA ARG A 26 23.00 6.67 0.11
C ARG A 26 21.61 7.27 0.00
N SER A 27 21.53 8.48 -0.56
CA SER A 27 20.26 9.17 -0.78
C SER A 27 19.32 8.40 -1.70
N ARG A 28 19.87 7.69 -2.71
CA ARG A 28 19.09 6.83 -3.60
C ARG A 28 18.55 5.61 -2.86
N LEU A 29 19.39 4.96 -2.04
CA LEU A 29 18.95 3.83 -1.21
C LEU A 29 17.80 4.25 -0.29
N TYR A 30 17.94 5.38 0.42
CA TYR A 30 16.89 5.87 1.32
C TYR A 30 15.61 6.26 0.60
N ALA A 31 15.72 6.92 -0.56
CA ALA A 31 14.55 7.28 -1.37
C ALA A 31 13.80 6.03 -1.85
N GLN A 32 14.52 5.00 -2.30
CA GLN A 32 13.92 3.75 -2.74
C GLN A 32 13.24 3.01 -1.59
N ALA A 33 13.91 2.87 -0.45
CA ALA A 33 13.33 2.22 0.73
C ALA A 33 12.08 2.95 1.23
N LEU A 34 12.07 4.29 1.18
CA LEU A 34 10.90 5.07 1.57
C LEU A 34 9.73 4.88 0.58
N ALA A 35 10.01 4.85 -0.73
CA ALA A 35 8.98 4.58 -1.73
C ALA A 35 8.37 3.19 -1.53
N GLU A 36 9.20 2.14 -1.43
CA GLU A 36 8.74 0.77 -1.20
C GLU A 36 7.93 0.65 0.10
N TYR A 37 8.36 1.34 1.17
CA TYR A 37 7.61 1.35 2.43
C TYR A 37 6.25 2.03 2.29
N LEU A 38 6.17 3.16 1.60
CA LEU A 38 4.91 3.87 1.39
C LEU A 38 3.98 3.06 0.49
N ASP A 39 4.48 2.47 -0.59
CA ASP A 39 3.70 1.62 -1.49
C ASP A 39 3.12 0.42 -0.75
N ALA A 40 3.91 -0.21 0.14
CA ALA A 40 3.47 -1.33 0.96
C ALA A 40 2.41 -0.95 2.01
N HIS A 41 2.26 0.34 2.32
CA HIS A 41 1.28 0.86 3.30
C HIS A 41 0.26 1.79 2.64
N ALA A 42 0.17 1.78 1.32
CA ALA A 42 -0.90 2.50 0.64
C ALA A 42 -2.21 1.76 0.91
N ASP A 43 -3.08 2.36 1.74
CA ASP A 43 -4.42 1.84 2.08
C ASP A 43 -5.25 1.51 0.84
N ASP A 44 -4.95 2.17 -0.28
CA ASP A 44 -5.66 2.04 -1.53
C ASP A 44 -5.19 0.86 -2.40
N GLN A 45 -4.17 0.06 -2.03
CA GLN A 45 -3.72 -1.04 -2.90
C GLN A 45 -4.84 -2.03 -3.25
N VAL A 46 -5.67 -2.38 -2.27
CA VAL A 46 -6.81 -3.28 -2.51
C VAL A 46 -7.88 -2.58 -3.35
N THR A 47 -8.19 -1.32 -3.03
CA THR A 47 -9.18 -0.53 -3.76
C THR A 47 -8.75 -0.29 -5.22
N GLU A 48 -7.49 0.05 -5.48
CA GLU A 48 -6.92 0.22 -6.82
C GLU A 48 -6.87 -1.10 -7.59
N ALA A 49 -6.51 -2.20 -6.95
CA ALA A 49 -6.54 -3.52 -7.58
C ALA A 49 -7.96 -3.90 -8.00
N LEU A 50 -8.96 -3.68 -7.12
CA LEU A 50 -10.37 -3.91 -7.44
C LEU A 50 -10.87 -2.96 -8.52
N ASN A 51 -10.48 -1.68 -8.48
CA ASN A 51 -10.80 -0.71 -9.53
C ASN A 51 -10.24 -1.16 -10.89
N GLY A 52 -9.03 -1.75 -10.93
CA GLY A 52 -8.45 -2.29 -12.17
C GLY A 52 -9.24 -3.46 -12.76
N VAL A 53 -9.71 -4.37 -11.90
CA VAL A 53 -10.58 -5.49 -12.30
C VAL A 53 -11.93 -4.96 -12.82
N TYR A 54 -12.59 -4.13 -12.02
CA TYR A 54 -13.92 -3.60 -12.34
C TYR A 54 -13.93 -2.46 -13.37
N ALA A 55 -12.77 -1.99 -13.82
CA ALA A 55 -12.68 -1.13 -15.00
C ALA A 55 -13.06 -1.87 -16.29
N HIS A 56 -12.94 -3.21 -16.30
CA HIS A 56 -13.20 -4.06 -17.48
C HIS A 56 -14.33 -5.06 -17.24
N GLU A 57 -14.65 -5.36 -15.98
CA GLU A 57 -15.73 -6.24 -15.58
C GLU A 57 -16.84 -5.44 -14.88
N PRO A 58 -18.13 -5.74 -15.13
CA PRO A 58 -19.21 -5.07 -14.41
C PRO A 58 -19.15 -5.41 -12.91
N SER A 59 -19.09 -4.38 -12.07
CA SER A 59 -19.11 -4.48 -10.60
C SER A 59 -20.51 -4.60 -10.00
N GLY A 60 -21.54 -4.69 -10.85
CA GLY A 60 -22.92 -4.77 -10.41
C GLY A 60 -23.19 -6.08 -9.67
N ILE A 61 -23.64 -5.96 -8.42
CA ILE A 61 -24.22 -7.10 -7.70
C ILE A 61 -25.58 -7.42 -8.32
N ASP A 62 -25.89 -8.71 -8.46
CA ASP A 62 -27.23 -9.15 -8.85
C ASP A 62 -28.29 -8.48 -7.96
N THR A 63 -29.31 -7.90 -8.58
CA THR A 63 -30.31 -7.09 -7.88
C THR A 63 -31.12 -7.91 -6.87
N ASP A 64 -31.38 -9.18 -7.17
CA ASP A 64 -32.10 -10.08 -6.27
C ASP A 64 -31.23 -10.46 -5.07
N LEU A 65 -29.92 -10.65 -5.30
CA LEU A 65 -28.95 -10.90 -4.23
C LEU A 65 -28.77 -9.69 -3.32
N ALA A 66 -28.67 -8.49 -3.90
CA ALA A 66 -28.57 -7.24 -3.14
C ALA A 66 -29.84 -7.00 -2.28
N ALA A 67 -31.03 -7.25 -2.85
CA ALA A 67 -32.29 -7.17 -2.11
C ALA A 67 -32.35 -8.18 -0.96
N ALA A 68 -31.92 -9.42 -1.18
CA ALA A 68 -31.86 -10.45 -0.15
C ALA A 68 -30.91 -10.06 1.01
N GLN A 69 -29.76 -9.46 0.71
CA GLN A 69 -28.79 -9.02 1.72
C GLN A 69 -29.33 -7.90 2.61
N VAL A 70 -30.04 -6.93 2.04
CA VAL A 70 -30.70 -5.85 2.79
C VAL A 70 -31.77 -6.40 3.74
N GLN A 71 -32.54 -7.40 3.31
CA GLN A 71 -33.57 -8.04 4.15
C GLN A 71 -32.99 -8.76 5.36
N ILE A 72 -31.79 -9.35 5.24
CA ILE A 72 -31.11 -10.03 6.35
C ILE A 72 -30.67 -9.02 7.42
N ILE A 73 -30.03 -7.92 7.01
CA ILE A 73 -29.56 -6.87 7.94
C ILE A 73 -30.74 -6.14 8.61
N ALA A 74 -31.83 -5.90 7.87
CA ALA A 74 -33.02 -5.27 8.41
C ALA A 74 -33.73 -6.11 9.49
N ASN A 75 -33.45 -7.41 9.53
CA ASN A 75 -34.06 -8.35 10.48
C ASN A 75 -33.11 -8.72 11.64
N GLU A 76 -31.94 -8.10 11.72
CA GLU A 76 -31.09 -8.15 12.91
C GLU A 76 -31.58 -7.09 13.92
N GLU A 77 -32.12 -7.54 15.04
CA GLU A 77 -32.34 -6.67 16.20
C GLU A 77 -30.98 -6.28 16.79
N TRP A 78 -30.62 -5.01 16.66
CA TRP A 78 -29.50 -4.38 17.37
C TRP A 78 -29.93 -3.89 18.75
#